data_AF-A0A9D6XS88-F1
#
_entry.id   AF-A0A9D6XS88-F1
#
_cell.length_a   1.000
_cell.length_b   1.000
_cell.length_c   1.000
_cell.angle_alpha   90.00
_cell.angle_beta   90.00
_cell.angle_gamma   90.00
#
_symmetry.space_group_name_H-M   'P 1'
#
loop_
_entity.id
_entity.type
_entity.pdbx_description
1 polymer ?
#
loop_
_entity_poly.entity_id
_entity_poly.type
_entity_poly.pdbx_seq_one_letter_code
_entity_poly.pdbx_strand_id
1 'polypeptide(L)'
;MALKITFHKTGANSESALIGDLTLFNGTKVVHTVTAFSGGNGNHPLDDGNYRIHLDIRGDEGTAVCDNEGALKPYYGIQNLPEEIANCNGTTGYPRLEWGSIRARLNPQSGTDHGYYLHGKERAGDWTHGCVCDRSGKIMNYLWNLDKPPRSVDVIVTGGKQFPIEELVKKNLIIVK
;
A
#
# COMPACT_ATOMS: atom_id res chain seq x y z
N MET A 1 3.28 -22.12 -8.19
CA MET A 1 2.50 -21.46 -7.12
C MET A 1 1.67 -20.36 -7.79
N ALA A 2 0.38 -20.26 -7.49
CA ALA A 2 -0.50 -19.25 -8.08
C ALA A 2 -1.03 -18.34 -6.97
N LEU A 3 -0.27 -17.30 -6.65
CA LEU A 3 -0.66 -16.33 -5.63
C LEU A 3 -1.55 -15.24 -6.23
N LYS A 4 -2.53 -14.78 -5.45
CA LYS A 4 -3.41 -13.67 -5.80
C LYS A 4 -3.79 -12.90 -4.54
N ILE A 5 -3.93 -11.58 -4.66
CA ILE A 5 -4.41 -10.72 -3.59
C ILE A 5 -5.75 -10.12 -4.01
N THR A 6 -6.67 -9.97 -3.07
CA THR A 6 -7.87 -9.15 -3.27
C THR A 6 -7.95 -8.12 -2.17
N PHE A 7 -8.30 -6.88 -2.50
CA PHE A 7 -8.74 -5.88 -1.55
C PHE A 7 -10.20 -5.53 -1.84
N HIS A 8 -11.10 -6.00 -0.99
CA HIS A 8 -12.52 -5.70 -1.10
C HIS A 8 -12.92 -4.66 -0.05
N LYS A 9 -13.26 -3.46 -0.50
CA LYS A 9 -13.65 -2.34 0.35
C LYS A 9 -15.06 -2.59 0.92
N THR A 10 -15.20 -2.51 2.24
CA THR A 10 -16.44 -2.86 2.97
C THR A 10 -16.96 -1.72 3.86
N GLY A 11 -16.16 -0.69 4.12
CA GLY A 11 -16.60 0.45 4.92
C GLY A 11 -15.65 1.64 4.84
N ALA A 12 -15.84 2.59 5.76
CA ALA A 12 -14.90 3.68 6.00
C ALA A 12 -14.61 3.80 7.51
N ASN A 13 -13.41 4.25 7.88
CA ASN A 13 -13.04 4.49 9.28
C ASN A 13 -13.22 5.97 9.68
N SER A 14 -12.79 6.30 10.92
CA SER A 14 -12.87 7.67 11.47
C SER A 14 -12.07 8.71 10.69
N GLU A 15 -11.06 8.30 9.94
CA GLU A 15 -10.25 9.16 9.07
C GLU A 15 -10.91 9.33 7.68
N SER A 16 -12.10 8.77 7.48
CA SER A 16 -12.78 8.62 6.19
C SER A 16 -11.98 7.83 5.14
N ALA A 17 -10.98 7.04 5.56
CA ALA A 17 -10.31 6.10 4.67
C ALA A 17 -11.23 4.91 4.39
N LEU A 18 -11.23 4.40 3.16
CA LEU A 18 -11.97 3.18 2.84
C LEU A 18 -11.24 1.99 3.44
N ILE A 19 -11.95 1.21 4.25
CA ILE A 19 -11.46 -0.01 4.88
C ILE A 19 -12.02 -1.23 4.17
N GLY A 20 -11.35 -2.37 4.32
CA GLY A 20 -11.79 -3.60 3.70
C GLY A 20 -10.93 -4.81 4.02
N ASP A 21 -11.33 -5.95 3.47
CA ASP A 21 -10.60 -7.19 3.61
C ASP A 21 -9.53 -7.30 2.53
N LEU A 22 -8.26 -7.32 2.97
CA LEU A 22 -7.12 -7.66 2.15
C LEU A 22 -6.80 -9.14 2.36
N THR A 23 -6.99 -9.94 1.31
CA THR A 23 -6.85 -11.40 1.38
C THR A 23 -5.81 -11.88 0.38
N LEU A 24 -4.86 -12.67 0.87
CA LEU A 24 -3.89 -13.40 0.07
C LEU A 24 -4.37 -14.84 -0.13
N PHE A 25 -4.38 -15.29 -1.38
CA PHE A 25 -4.73 -16.63 -1.81
C PHE A 25 -3.53 -17.37 -2.40
N ASN A 26 -3.53 -18.70 -2.25
CA ASN A 26 -2.73 -19.62 -3.06
C ASN A 26 -3.67 -20.60 -3.76
N GLY A 27 -3.88 -20.40 -5.06
CA GLY A 27 -5.00 -21.01 -5.78
C GLY A 27 -6.33 -20.51 -5.22
N THR A 28 -7.15 -21.42 -4.69
CA THR A 28 -8.44 -21.10 -4.06
C THR A 28 -8.34 -21.01 -2.53
N LYS A 29 -7.21 -21.38 -1.94
CA LYS A 29 -7.03 -21.40 -0.48
C LYS A 29 -6.64 -20.02 0.03
N VAL A 30 -7.34 -19.54 1.05
CA VAL A 30 -6.93 -18.35 1.82
C VAL A 30 -5.68 -18.67 2.63
N VAL A 31 -4.65 -17.85 2.47
CA VAL A 31 -3.40 -17.90 3.24
C VAL A 31 -3.48 -16.93 4.42
N HIS A 32 -3.84 -15.68 4.12
CA HIS A 32 -4.02 -14.62 5.11
C HIS A 32 -5.20 -13.74 4.73
N THR A 33 -5.93 -13.26 5.74
CA THR A 33 -6.89 -12.16 5.61
C THR A 33 -6.60 -11.16 6.72
N VAL A 34 -6.55 -9.88 6.35
CA VAL A 34 -6.31 -8.76 7.26
C VAL A 34 -7.21 -7.60 6.87
N THR A 35 -7.52 -6.74 7.83
CA THR A 35 -8.13 -5.45 7.52
C THR A 35 -7.08 -4.50 6.98
N ALA A 36 -7.37 -3.86 5.85
CA ALA A 36 -6.54 -2.83 5.25
C ALA A 36 -7.35 -1.56 5.02
N PHE A 37 -6.66 -0.45 4.81
CA PHE A 37 -7.27 0.85 4.54
C PHE A 37 -6.58 1.59 3.38
N SER A 38 -7.32 2.50 2.73
CA SER A 38 -6.84 3.30 1.61
C SER A 38 -7.52 4.67 1.54
N GLY A 39 -6.75 5.72 1.24
CA GLY A 39 -7.24 7.10 1.22
C GLY A 39 -7.47 7.65 2.62
N GLY A 40 -8.36 8.64 2.75
CA GLY A 40 -8.71 9.28 4.02
C GLY A 40 -7.86 10.53 4.31
N ASN A 41 -8.24 11.28 5.35
CA ASN A 41 -7.61 12.57 5.69
C ASN A 41 -7.51 13.53 4.48
N GLY A 42 -8.58 13.61 3.67
CA GLY A 42 -8.63 14.42 2.45
C GLY A 42 -8.02 13.77 1.21
N ASN A 43 -7.50 12.55 1.31
CA ASN A 43 -6.91 11.83 0.20
C ASN A 43 -7.88 10.86 -0.46
N HIS A 44 -7.76 10.75 -1.78
CA HIS A 44 -8.52 9.80 -2.58
C HIS A 44 -8.05 8.36 -2.28
N PRO A 45 -8.96 7.38 -2.11
CA PRO A 45 -8.60 5.97 -1.97
C PRO A 45 -8.12 5.38 -3.30
N LEU A 46 -7.50 4.20 -3.24
CA LEU A 46 -7.15 3.41 -4.42
C LEU A 46 -8.39 3.06 -5.24
N ASP A 47 -8.33 3.31 -6.54
CA ASP A 47 -9.41 2.96 -7.47
C ASP A 47 -9.60 1.44 -7.57
N ASP A 48 -10.84 1.03 -7.81
CA ASP A 48 -11.16 -0.34 -8.18
C ASP A 48 -10.47 -0.69 -9.52
N GLY A 49 -9.94 -1.91 -9.61
CA GLY A 49 -9.19 -2.32 -10.79
C GLY A 49 -8.28 -3.52 -10.55
N ASN A 50 -7.51 -3.85 -11.58
CA ASN A 50 -6.52 -4.92 -11.54
C ASN A 50 -5.12 -4.32 -11.55
N TYR A 51 -4.33 -4.74 -10.57
CA TYR A 51 -2.95 -4.32 -10.37
C TYR A 51 -2.04 -5.54 -10.32
N ARG A 52 -0.73 -5.31 -10.42
CA ARG A 52 0.30 -6.32 -10.33
C ARG A 52 1.44 -5.86 -9.44
N ILE A 53 1.85 -6.74 -8.53
CA ILE A 53 3.08 -6.61 -7.77
C ILE A 53 4.15 -7.48 -8.43
N HIS A 54 5.30 -6.89 -8.73
CA HIS A 54 6.49 -7.59 -9.23
C HIS A 54 7.32 -8.11 -8.05
N LEU A 55 7.40 -9.43 -7.90
CA LEU A 55 8.21 -10.09 -6.86
C LEU A 55 9.59 -10.53 -7.39
N ASP A 56 9.77 -10.53 -8.71
CA ASP A 56 11.05 -10.73 -9.39
C ASP A 56 11.98 -9.51 -9.30
N ILE A 57 11.44 -8.35 -8.95
CA ILE A 57 12.17 -7.11 -8.75
C ILE A 57 12.18 -6.83 -7.25
N ARG A 58 13.31 -7.10 -6.60
CA ARG A 58 13.45 -7.02 -5.14
C ARG A 58 14.50 -6.00 -4.75
N GLY A 59 14.11 -5.09 -3.86
CA GLY A 59 14.98 -4.06 -3.30
C GLY A 59 15.21 -4.32 -1.83
N ASP A 60 16.47 -4.30 -1.39
CA ASP A 60 16.79 -4.32 0.03
C ASP A 60 16.79 -2.90 0.62
N GLU A 61 17.14 -2.79 1.90
CA GLU A 61 17.21 -1.51 2.60
C GLU A 61 18.19 -0.51 1.94
N GLY A 62 19.25 -0.99 1.28
CA GLY A 62 20.21 -0.15 0.57
C GLY A 62 19.67 0.46 -0.73
N THR A 63 18.61 -0.12 -1.30
CA THR A 63 17.91 0.45 -2.45
C THR A 63 16.90 1.53 -2.08
N ALA A 64 16.61 1.71 -0.79
CA ALA A 64 15.72 2.74 -0.29
C ALA A 64 16.46 4.07 -0.22
N VAL A 65 16.15 4.98 -1.15
CA VAL A 65 16.82 6.28 -1.27
C VAL A 65 15.78 7.38 -1.35
N CYS A 66 16.03 8.50 -0.66
CA CYS A 66 15.22 9.70 -0.80
C CYS A 66 15.63 10.51 -2.05
N ASP A 67 14.69 11.27 -2.59
CA ASP A 67 14.97 12.37 -3.51
C ASP A 67 15.45 13.63 -2.76
N ASN A 68 15.68 14.70 -3.51
CA ASN A 68 16.21 15.95 -2.96
C ASN A 68 15.16 16.68 -2.10
N GLU A 69 13.89 16.34 -2.29
CA GLU A 69 12.75 16.86 -1.56
C GLU A 69 12.48 16.06 -0.26
N GLY A 70 13.18 14.93 -0.08
CA GLY A 70 13.09 14.07 1.10
C GLY A 70 12.02 12.99 0.99
N ALA A 71 11.36 12.85 -0.16
CA ALA A 71 10.42 11.77 -0.43
C ALA A 71 11.18 10.51 -0.88
N LEU A 72 10.63 9.35 -0.53
CA LEU A 72 11.24 8.08 -0.88
C LEU A 72 11.05 7.82 -2.38
N LYS A 73 12.15 7.64 -3.13
CA LYS A 73 12.10 7.45 -4.59
C LYS A 73 11.22 6.25 -4.95
N PRO A 74 10.52 6.29 -6.10
CA PRO A 74 9.71 5.15 -6.54
C PRO A 74 10.52 3.87 -6.68
N TYR A 75 9.91 2.74 -6.32
CA TYR A 75 10.46 1.41 -6.56
C TYR A 75 9.41 0.57 -7.27
N TYR A 76 9.78 -0.17 -8.32
CA TYR A 76 8.82 -0.82 -9.22
C TYR A 76 8.33 -2.19 -8.72
N GLY A 77 9.09 -2.84 -7.84
CA GLY A 77 8.78 -4.15 -7.29
C GLY A 77 8.44 -4.14 -5.79
N ILE A 78 8.92 -5.14 -5.07
CA ILE A 78 8.83 -5.25 -3.62
C ILE A 78 10.15 -4.80 -2.97
N GLN A 79 10.07 -4.00 -1.91
CA GLN A 79 11.23 -3.39 -1.28
C GLN A 79 11.14 -3.45 0.24
N ASN A 80 12.22 -3.92 0.88
CA ASN A 80 12.43 -3.76 2.31
C ASN A 80 13.02 -2.38 2.61
N LEU A 81 12.56 -1.73 3.67
CA LEU A 81 12.92 -0.36 4.02
C LEU A 81 13.67 -0.35 5.36
N PRO A 82 14.77 0.42 5.47
CA PRO A 82 15.45 0.60 6.75
C PRO A 82 14.58 1.40 7.70
N GLU A 83 14.90 1.37 8.99
CA GLU A 83 14.26 2.22 10.00
C GLU A 83 14.55 3.71 9.74
N GLU A 84 15.77 4.00 9.32
CA GLU A 84 16.26 5.35 9.03
C GLU A 84 17.00 5.40 7.68
N ILE A 85 16.86 6.52 6.98
CA ILE A 85 17.65 6.85 5.78
C ILE A 85 18.35 8.17 6.03
N ALA A 86 19.67 8.18 5.98
CA ALA A 86 20.44 9.42 6.09
C ALA A 86 20.25 10.30 4.85
N ASN A 87 20.32 11.62 5.03
CA ASN A 87 20.33 12.63 3.96
C ASN A 87 19.06 12.70 3.10
N CYS A 88 17.89 12.40 3.66
CA CYS A 88 16.61 12.78 3.06
C CYS A 88 16.42 14.29 3.20
N ASN A 89 16.72 15.05 2.13
CA ASN A 89 16.72 16.52 2.12
C ASN A 89 17.60 17.14 3.23
N GLY A 90 18.82 16.62 3.39
CA GLY A 90 19.75 17.08 4.43
C GLY A 90 19.37 16.68 5.87
N THR A 91 18.34 15.83 6.04
CA THR A 91 17.89 15.32 7.34
C THR A 91 17.81 13.79 7.37
N THR A 92 17.58 13.21 8.55
CA THR A 92 17.27 11.79 8.68
C THR A 92 15.80 11.56 8.34
N GLY A 93 15.54 10.68 7.38
CA GLY A 93 14.19 10.23 7.03
C GLY A 93 13.82 8.94 7.77
N TYR A 94 12.56 8.83 8.17
CA TYR A 94 12.00 7.67 8.87
C TYR A 94 10.92 7.00 8.02
N PRO A 95 11.29 6.26 6.96
CA PRO A 95 10.34 5.79 5.96
C PRO A 95 9.28 4.84 6.57
N ARG A 96 9.62 4.06 7.60
CA ARG A 96 8.69 3.08 8.18
C ARG A 96 7.47 3.71 8.85
N LEU A 97 7.56 4.98 9.25
CA LEU A 97 6.40 5.74 9.76
C LEU A 97 5.25 5.75 8.76
N GLU A 98 5.54 5.92 7.47
CA GLU A 98 4.52 5.96 6.41
C GLU A 98 4.36 4.63 5.68
N TRP A 99 5.44 3.85 5.56
CA TRP A 99 5.52 2.71 4.66
C TRP A 99 5.66 1.34 5.36
N GLY A 100 5.88 1.32 6.68
CA GLY A 100 6.26 0.11 7.40
C GLY A 100 7.60 -0.45 6.92
N SER A 101 7.90 -1.70 7.28
CA SER A 101 9.17 -2.34 6.88
C SER A 101 9.22 -2.74 5.41
N ILE A 102 8.09 -3.06 4.77
CA ILE A 102 8.05 -3.52 3.38
C ILE A 102 6.97 -2.76 2.60
N ARG A 103 7.31 -2.31 1.40
CA ARG A 103 6.35 -1.78 0.41
C ARG A 103 6.46 -2.53 -0.91
N ALA A 104 5.35 -2.62 -1.63
CA ALA A 104 5.26 -3.24 -2.94
C ALA A 104 4.44 -2.37 -3.89
N ARG A 105 4.99 -2.05 -5.06
CA ARG A 105 4.28 -1.21 -6.05
C ARG A 105 3.05 -1.92 -6.58
N LEU A 106 1.93 -1.22 -6.60
CA LEU A 106 0.70 -1.63 -7.28
C LEU A 106 0.74 -1.09 -8.71
N ASN A 107 1.27 -1.89 -9.63
CA ASN A 107 1.37 -1.51 -11.03
C ASN A 107 0.01 -1.75 -11.71
N PRO A 108 -0.68 -0.72 -12.22
CA PRO A 108 -1.96 -0.93 -12.87
C PRO A 108 -1.78 -1.76 -14.14
N GLN A 109 -2.68 -2.72 -14.37
CA GLN A 109 -2.66 -3.52 -15.61
C GLN A 109 -3.29 -2.77 -16.80
N SER A 110 -3.99 -1.67 -16.52
CA SER A 110 -4.54 -0.74 -17.49
C SER A 110 -4.75 0.64 -16.85
N GLY A 111 -4.75 1.70 -17.65
CA GLY A 111 -4.97 3.07 -17.17
C GLY A 111 -3.68 3.75 -16.68
N THR A 112 -3.86 4.84 -15.94
CA THR A 112 -2.77 5.70 -15.46
C THR A 112 -2.11 5.13 -14.22
N ASP A 113 -0.77 5.16 -14.18
CA ASP A 113 -0.01 4.82 -12.99
C ASP A 113 0.18 6.05 -12.08
N HIS A 114 -0.47 6.00 -10.92
CA HIS A 114 -0.46 7.06 -9.92
C HIS A 114 0.59 6.88 -8.82
N GLY A 115 1.40 5.81 -8.86
CA GLY A 115 2.41 5.61 -7.83
C GLY A 115 1.95 4.92 -6.55
N TYR A 116 0.88 4.14 -6.58
CA TYR A 116 0.34 3.49 -5.39
C TYR A 116 1.10 2.22 -4.99
N TYR A 117 1.08 1.91 -3.70
CA TYR A 117 1.73 0.74 -3.12
C TYR A 117 0.78 -0.04 -2.21
N LEU A 118 1.10 -1.30 -1.99
CA LEU A 118 0.68 -2.08 -0.82
C LEU A 118 1.82 -2.06 0.19
N HIS A 119 1.56 -1.62 1.41
CA HIS A 119 2.62 -1.43 2.41
C HIS A 119 2.11 -1.55 3.86
N GLY A 120 3.02 -1.53 4.83
CA GLY A 120 2.69 -1.42 6.26
C GLY A 120 2.68 0.04 6.73
N LYS A 121 2.54 0.31 8.03
CA LYS A 121 2.63 1.69 8.55
C LYS A 121 2.88 1.68 10.05
N GLU A 122 3.84 2.47 10.53
CA GLU A 122 4.09 2.61 11.98
C GLU A 122 3.42 3.86 12.58
N ARG A 123 3.25 4.94 11.81
CA ARG A 123 2.56 6.15 12.29
C ARG A 123 1.12 5.84 12.66
N ALA A 124 0.67 6.38 13.79
CA ALA A 124 -0.74 6.40 14.18
C ALA A 124 -1.63 7.06 13.12
N GLY A 125 -2.90 6.64 13.06
CA GLY A 125 -3.88 7.12 12.08
C GLY A 125 -3.98 6.19 10.87
N ASP A 126 -5.20 5.77 10.55
CA ASP A 126 -5.49 4.76 9.52
C ASP A 126 -5.93 5.43 8.21
N TRP A 127 -5.03 6.19 7.59
CA TRP A 127 -5.22 6.79 6.27
C TRP A 127 -3.94 6.72 5.43
N THR A 128 -4.08 6.86 4.12
CA THR A 128 -2.97 6.88 3.14
C THR A 128 -3.21 7.93 2.06
N HIS A 129 -2.17 8.25 1.28
CA HIS A 129 -2.28 9.06 0.06
C HIS A 129 -2.75 8.22 -1.16
N GLY A 130 -3.71 7.31 -0.96
CA GLY A 130 -4.26 6.42 -2.00
C GLY A 130 -3.60 5.05 -2.12
N CYS A 131 -2.56 4.77 -1.32
CA CYS A 131 -2.01 3.42 -1.20
C CYS A 131 -2.95 2.48 -0.42
N VAL A 132 -2.68 1.17 -0.42
CA VAL A 132 -3.34 0.19 0.47
C VAL A 132 -2.40 -0.12 1.62
N CYS A 133 -2.85 0.07 2.84
CA CYS A 133 -2.07 -0.21 4.03
C CYS A 133 -2.63 -1.41 4.79
N ASP A 134 -1.82 -2.47 4.88
CA ASP A 134 -1.96 -3.54 5.88
C ASP A 134 -1.00 -3.20 7.03
N ARG A 135 -1.53 -2.56 8.08
CA ARG A 135 -0.70 -2.14 9.23
C ARG A 135 0.03 -3.31 9.88
N SER A 136 -0.54 -4.51 9.86
CA SER A 136 0.07 -5.70 10.46
C SER A 136 1.30 -6.19 9.68
N GLY A 137 1.42 -5.79 8.41
CA GLY A 137 2.48 -6.24 7.50
C GLY A 137 2.45 -7.74 7.21
N LYS A 138 1.42 -8.49 7.63
CA LYS A 138 1.40 -9.96 7.52
C LYS A 138 1.52 -10.42 6.07
N ILE A 139 0.79 -9.80 5.15
CA ILE A 139 0.82 -10.21 3.74
C ILE A 139 2.17 -9.84 3.12
N MET A 140 2.71 -8.65 3.39
CA MET A 140 4.01 -8.23 2.86
C MET A 140 5.16 -9.10 3.39
N ASN A 141 5.17 -9.40 4.69
CA ASN A 141 6.13 -10.32 5.28
C ASN A 141 6.02 -11.73 4.70
N TYR A 142 4.81 -12.22 4.44
CA TYR A 142 4.63 -13.51 3.77
C TYR A 142 5.26 -13.51 2.37
N LEU A 143 4.95 -12.52 1.53
CA LEU A 143 5.49 -12.44 0.17
C LEU A 143 7.02 -12.30 0.15
N TRP A 144 7.58 -11.51 1.07
CA TRP A 144 9.02 -11.30 1.17
C TRP A 144 9.78 -12.57 1.55
N ASN A 145 9.20 -13.41 2.40
CA ASN A 145 9.87 -14.61 2.91
C ASN A 145 9.56 -15.89 2.11
N LEU A 146 9.00 -15.78 0.90
CA LEU A 146 8.84 -16.93 0.02
C LEU A 146 10.20 -17.44 -0.45
N ASP A 147 10.48 -18.72 -0.25
CA ASP A 147 11.70 -19.38 -0.77
C ASP A 147 11.76 -19.37 -2.30
N LYS A 148 10.58 -19.51 -2.94
CA LYS A 148 10.41 -19.55 -4.40
C LYS A 148 9.21 -18.67 -4.78
N PRO A 149 9.37 -17.34 -4.77
CA PRO A 149 8.28 -16.45 -5.13
C PRO A 149 7.91 -16.64 -6.61
N PRO A 150 6.62 -16.55 -6.98
CA PRO A 150 6.27 -16.37 -8.39
C PRO A 150 6.86 -15.05 -8.89
N ARG A 151 6.97 -14.86 -10.22
CA ARG A 151 7.47 -13.61 -10.81
C ARG A 151 6.66 -12.39 -10.35
N SER A 152 5.34 -12.55 -10.26
CA SER A 152 4.43 -11.49 -9.88
C SER A 152 3.18 -12.04 -9.18
N VAL A 153 2.45 -11.15 -8.52
CA VAL A 153 1.15 -11.43 -7.89
C VAL A 153 0.14 -10.43 -8.39
N ASP A 154 -1.00 -10.92 -8.89
CA ASP A 154 -2.10 -10.05 -9.29
C ASP A 154 -2.90 -9.62 -8.05
N VAL A 155 -3.30 -8.36 -8.04
CA VAL A 155 -4.06 -7.71 -6.97
C VAL A 155 -5.36 -7.18 -7.57
N ILE A 156 -6.50 -7.64 -7.08
CA ILE A 156 -7.81 -7.21 -7.55
C ILE A 156 -8.44 -6.33 -6.48
N VAL A 157 -8.82 -5.11 -6.86
CA VAL A 157 -9.40 -4.12 -5.95
C VAL A 157 -10.84 -3.87 -6.35
N THR A 158 -11.77 -3.98 -5.39
CA THR A 158 -13.21 -3.86 -5.64
C THR A 158 -13.94 -3.18 -4.49
N GLY A 159 -15.20 -2.79 -4.73
CA GLY A 159 -16.10 -2.29 -3.69
C GLY A 159 -16.01 -0.77 -3.48
N GLY A 160 -15.24 -0.03 -4.27
CA GLY A 160 -15.15 1.43 -4.18
C GLY A 160 -16.41 2.15 -4.66
N LYS A 161 -17.08 1.61 -5.69
CA LYS A 161 -18.25 2.26 -6.33
C LYS A 161 -19.47 2.46 -5.41
N GLN A 162 -19.54 1.74 -4.30
CA GLN A 162 -20.65 1.87 -3.35
C GLN A 162 -20.48 3.06 -2.39
N PHE A 163 -19.32 3.71 -2.37
CA PHE A 163 -19.03 4.83 -1.49
C PHE A 163 -19.08 6.16 -2.24
N PRO A 164 -19.66 7.22 -1.66
CA PRO A 164 -19.59 8.56 -2.22
C PRO A 164 -18.18 9.15 -1.97
N ILE A 165 -17.20 8.76 -2.80
CA ILE A 165 -15.79 9.09 -2.59
C ILE A 165 -15.56 10.61 -2.47
N GLU A 166 -16.25 11.41 -3.29
CA GLU A 166 -16.15 12.87 -3.20
C GLU A 166 -16.55 13.42 -1.82
N GLU A 167 -17.57 12.84 -1.18
CA GLU A 167 -18.00 13.27 0.15
C GLU A 167 -16.99 12.88 1.22
N LEU A 168 -16.39 11.69 1.10
CA LEU A 168 -15.35 11.22 2.01
C LEU A 168 -14.08 12.09 1.94
N VAL A 169 -13.71 12.53 0.74
CA VAL A 169 -12.59 13.45 0.53
C VAL A 169 -12.92 14.84 1.09
N LYS A 170 -14.12 15.38 0.81
CA LYS A 170 -14.53 16.74 1.23
C LYS A 170 -14.72 16.87 2.75
N LYS A 171 -15.21 15.84 3.45
CA LYS A 171 -15.46 15.89 4.91
C LYS A 171 -14.23 16.31 5.73
N ASN A 172 -13.02 15.99 5.25
CA ASN A 172 -11.78 16.31 5.95
C ASN A 172 -11.16 17.66 5.55
N LEU A 173 -11.68 18.34 4.51
CA LEU A 173 -11.25 19.69 4.13
C LEU A 173 -11.94 20.79 4.95
N ILE A 174 -13.05 20.48 5.63
CA ILE A 174 -13.88 21.46 6.37
C ILE A 174 -13.46 21.60 7.84
N ILE A 175 -12.72 20.64 8.39
CA ILE A 175 -12.29 20.64 9.81
C ILE A 175 -11.00 21.48 10.01
N VAL A 176 -10.35 21.93 8.93
CA VAL A 176 -9.22 22.88 8.99
C VAL A 176 -9.73 24.30 8.72
N LYS A 177 -10.43 24.89 9.69
CA LYS A 177 -10.60 26.34 9.83
C LYS A 177 -10.54 26.74 11.29
#